data_AF-A0A1R3KCU2-F1
#
_entry.id   AF-A0A1R3KCU2-F1
#
_cell.length_a   1.000
_cell.length_b   1.000
_cell.length_c   1.000
_cell.angle_alpha   90.00
_cell.angle_beta   90.00
_cell.angle_gamma   90.00
#
_symmetry.space_group_name_H-M   'P 1'
#
loop_
_entity.id
_entity.type
_entity.pdbx_description
1 polymer ?
#
loop_
_entity_poly.entity_id
_entity_poly.type
_entity_poly.pdbx_seq_one_letter_code
_entity_poly.pdbx_strand_id
1 'polypeptide(L)'
;MKENIIRIPCPQSGCGRLIIPNTCFSLLPAAVIRRWDIELYYSETPPVRVFDCPYCSAPLSDDDLEEEKDGDGLKHYDCPRCSQSICASCFSFEHGRLSCLRFY
;
A
#
# COMPACT_ATOMS: atom_id res chain seq x y z
N MET A 1 -5.77 18.76 9.64
CA MET A 1 -4.92 17.63 10.05
C MET A 1 -5.27 17.31 11.51
N LYS A 2 -5.83 16.14 11.81
CA LYS A 2 -6.13 15.75 13.21
C LYS A 2 -4.86 15.15 13.79
N GLU A 3 -4.26 15.83 14.76
CA GLU A 3 -3.16 15.28 15.53
C GLU A 3 -3.69 14.16 16.44
N ASN A 4 -3.51 12.91 16.03
CA ASN A 4 -3.88 11.72 16.81
C ASN A 4 -2.82 11.47 17.90
N ILE A 5 -2.49 12.50 18.69
CA ILE A 5 -1.48 12.42 19.73
C ILE A 5 -2.13 11.73 20.93
N ILE A 6 -1.94 10.42 21.03
CA ILE A 6 -2.29 9.66 22.23
C ILE A 6 -1.37 10.13 23.35
N ARG A 7 -1.91 10.94 24.27
CA ARG A 7 -1.20 11.41 25.47
C ARG A 7 -1.41 10.39 26.59
N ILE A 8 -0.51 9.43 26.71
CA ILE A 8 -0.58 8.42 27.78
C ILE A 8 0.16 8.98 29.01
N PRO A 9 -0.51 9.19 30.16
CA PRO A 9 0.17 9.60 31.38
C PRO A 9 0.96 8.43 31.99
N CYS A 10 2.04 8.74 32.70
CA CYS A 10 2.80 7.73 33.44
C CYS A 10 1.89 7.04 34.48
N PRO A 11 1.88 5.70 34.55
CA PRO A 11 1.04 4.97 35.51
C PRO A 11 1.50 5.13 36.97
N GLN A 12 2.70 5.67 37.21
CA GLN A 12 3.23 5.90 38.56
C GLN A 12 2.55 7.13 39.20
N SER A 13 1.95 6.92 40.38
CA SER A 13 1.29 7.97 41.16
C SER A 13 2.24 9.15 41.43
N GLY A 14 1.80 10.37 41.11
CA GLY A 14 2.58 11.59 41.27
C GLY A 14 3.57 11.88 40.13
N CYS A 15 3.70 11.00 39.14
CA CYS A 15 4.54 11.25 37.97
C CYS A 15 3.74 11.96 36.87
N GLY A 16 3.99 13.25 36.67
CA GLY A 16 3.34 14.06 35.61
C GLY A 16 3.92 13.87 34.21
N ARG A 17 4.79 12.86 34.01
CA ARG A 17 5.45 12.64 32.73
C ARG A 17 4.47 12.01 31.73
N LEU A 18 4.49 12.51 30.50
CA LEU A 18 3.79 11.88 29.38
C LEU A 18 4.66 10.80 28.74
N ILE A 19 4.06 9.65 28.53
CA ILE A 19 4.58 8.61 27.67
C ILE A 19 4.25 9.02 26.23
N ILE A 20 5.30 9.31 25.47
CA ILE A 20 5.24 9.60 24.04
C ILE A 20 6.00 8.48 23.31
N PRO A 21 5.69 8.21 22.02
CA PRO A 21 6.37 7.15 21.27
C PRO A 21 7.90 7.19 21.42
N ASN A 22 8.49 8.39 21.31
CA ASN A 22 9.93 8.61 21.44
C ASN A 22 10.50 8.24 22.82
N THR A 23 9.75 8.41 23.91
CA THR A 23 10.22 8.03 25.26
C THR A 23 10.00 6.55 25.56
N CYS A 24 9.07 5.89 24.85
CA CYS A 24 8.80 4.47 24.97
C CYS A 24 9.67 3.59 24.07
N PHE A 25 10.28 4.11 22.99
CA PHE A 25 11.12 3.29 22.10
C PHE A 25 12.23 2.54 22.85
N SER A 26 12.86 3.17 23.84
CA SER A 26 13.88 2.51 24.66
C SER A 26 13.37 1.34 25.51
N LEU A 27 12.05 1.27 25.77
CA LEU A 27 11.39 0.25 26.58
C LEU A 27 10.79 -0.88 25.72
N LEU A 28 10.60 -0.65 24.42
CA LEU A 28 9.96 -1.60 23.53
C LEU A 28 10.99 -2.54 22.89
N PRO A 29 10.66 -3.83 22.70
CA PRO A 29 11.50 -4.71 21.91
C PRO A 29 11.68 -4.18 20.49
N ALA A 30 12.88 -4.33 19.93
CA ALA A 30 13.20 -3.84 18.58
C ALA A 30 12.22 -4.34 17.48
N ALA A 31 11.67 -5.55 17.65
CA ALA A 31 10.66 -6.08 16.74
C ALA A 31 9.34 -5.30 16.74
N VAL A 32 8.93 -4.75 17.89
CA VAL A 32 7.72 -3.92 18.02
C VAL A 32 7.94 -2.57 17.34
N ILE A 33 9.12 -1.96 17.56
CA ILE A 33 9.51 -0.69 16.94
C ILE A 33 9.49 -0.84 15.41
N ARG A 34 10.16 -1.87 14.87
CA ARG A 34 10.18 -2.11 13.42
C ARG A 34 8.79 -2.27 12.83
N ARG A 35 7.90 -3.01 13.48
CA ARG A 35 6.51 -3.17 13.01
C ARG A 35 5.78 -1.84 12.99
N TRP A 36 5.96 -1.02 14.02
CA TRP A 36 5.34 0.29 14.08
C TRP A 36 5.87 1.21 12.98
N ASP A 37 7.18 1.25 12.75
CA ASP A 37 7.79 2.06 11.70
C ASP A 37 7.29 1.65 10.29
N ILE A 38 7.17 0.34 10.04
CA ILE A 38 6.63 -0.19 8.79
C ILE A 38 5.18 0.29 8.57
N GLU A 39 4.33 0.18 9.60
CA GLU A 39 2.92 0.59 9.46
C GLU A 39 2.75 2.11 9.37
N LEU A 40 3.60 2.89 10.07
CA LEU A 40 3.62 4.34 9.91
C LEU A 40 4.01 4.73 8.48
N TYR A 41 5.07 4.11 7.95
CA TYR A 41 5.50 4.31 6.57
C TYR A 41 4.37 4.00 5.59
N TYR A 42 3.71 2.84 5.72
CA TYR A 42 2.60 2.47 4.83
C TYR A 42 1.30 3.25 5.07
N SER A 43 1.14 3.91 6.23
CA SER A 43 0.02 4.82 6.48
C SER A 43 0.17 6.17 5.75
N GLU A 44 1.41 6.60 5.51
CA GLU A 44 1.72 7.85 4.80
C GLU A 44 2.00 7.61 3.31
N THR A 45 2.52 6.44 2.97
CA THR A 45 2.82 6.01 1.60
C THR A 45 2.04 4.73 1.30
N PRO A 46 1.04 4.76 0.40
CA PRO A 46 0.36 3.54 0.00
C PRO A 46 1.39 2.50 -0.45
N PRO A 47 1.31 1.24 0.00
CA PRO A 47 2.22 0.22 -0.46
C PRO A 47 2.13 0.09 -1.98
N VAL A 48 3.28 0.13 -2.65
CA VAL A 48 3.38 -0.15 -4.08
C VAL A 48 2.98 -1.61 -4.28
N ARG A 49 1.91 -1.86 -5.03
CA ARG A 49 1.54 -3.24 -5.37
C ARG A 49 2.50 -3.75 -6.42
N VAL A 50 2.95 -4.98 -6.24
CA VAL A 50 3.79 -5.71 -7.19
C VAL A 50 3.04 -6.97 -7.61
N PHE A 51 3.01 -7.24 -8.91
CA PHE A 51 2.35 -8.41 -9.49
C PHE A 51 3.09 -8.86 -10.75
N ASP A 52 2.87 -10.10 -11.18
CA ASP A 52 3.49 -10.62 -12.40
C ASP A 52 2.60 -10.40 -13.61
N CYS A 53 3.18 -9.97 -14.73
CA CYS A 53 2.48 -9.88 -16.01
C CYS A 53 1.90 -11.26 -16.38
N PRO A 54 0.59 -11.37 -16.69
CA PRO A 54 -0.04 -12.64 -17.01
C PRO A 54 0.45 -13.24 -18.35
N TYR A 55 1.09 -12.44 -19.21
CA TYR A 55 1.58 -12.88 -20.52
C TYR A 55 3.06 -13.30 -20.51
N CYS A 56 3.92 -12.62 -19.75
CA CYS A 56 5.37 -12.84 -19.79
C CYS A 56 6.00 -13.10 -18.41
N SER A 57 5.21 -13.09 -17.34
CA SER A 57 5.65 -13.28 -15.95
C SER A 57 6.72 -12.29 -15.49
N ALA A 58 6.85 -11.15 -16.18
CA ALA A 58 7.70 -10.07 -15.72
C ALA A 58 7.06 -9.39 -14.50
N PRO A 59 7.84 -9.05 -13.46
CA PRO A 59 7.33 -8.29 -12.34
C PRO A 59 6.96 -6.87 -12.81
N LEU A 60 5.79 -6.42 -12.39
CA LEU A 60 5.21 -5.10 -12.62
C LEU A 60 4.85 -4.48 -11.28
N SER A 61 4.96 -3.16 -11.20
CA SER A 61 4.48 -2.39 -10.05
C SER A 61 3.47 -1.33 -10.47
N ASP A 62 2.54 -0.96 -9.59
CA ASP A 62 1.55 0.10 -9.87
C ASP A 62 2.23 1.43 -10.29
N ASP A 63 3.47 1.68 -9.82
CA ASP A 63 4.25 2.88 -10.19
C ASP A 63 4.85 2.81 -11.61
N ASP A 64 5.06 1.60 -12.15
CA ASP A 64 5.63 1.40 -13.49
C ASP A 64 4.58 1.53 -14.60
N LEU A 65 3.30 1.67 -14.25
CA LEU A 65 2.20 1.53 -15.19
C LEU A 65 1.42 2.84 -15.31
N GLU A 66 1.41 3.40 -16.51
CA GLU A 66 0.57 4.56 -16.82
C GLU A 66 -0.87 4.08 -17.03
N GLU A 67 -1.79 4.54 -16.19
CA GLU A 67 -3.23 4.25 -16.33
C GLU A 67 -3.76 4.90 -17.62
N GLU A 68 -4.10 4.10 -18.61
CA GLU A 68 -4.87 4.57 -19.76
C GLU A 68 -6.35 4.22 -19.61
N LYS A 69 -7.22 5.17 -19.96
CA LYS A 69 -8.66 4.94 -20.08
C LYS A 69 -8.99 4.67 -21.53
N ASP A 70 -9.59 3.52 -21.80
CA ASP A 70 -10.16 3.27 -23.11
C ASP A 70 -11.48 4.04 -23.31
N GLY A 71 -12.04 3.95 -24.51
CA GLY A 71 -13.31 4.59 -24.87
C GLY A 71 -14.53 4.09 -24.09
N ASP A 72 -14.41 3.02 -23.30
CA ASP A 72 -15.46 2.45 -22.44
C ASP A 72 -15.23 2.81 -20.94
N GLY A 73 -14.17 3.56 -20.64
CA GLY A 73 -13.82 3.98 -19.28
C GLY A 73 -13.16 2.88 -18.44
N LEU A 74 -12.78 1.77 -19.05
CA LEU A 74 -12.00 0.71 -18.40
C LEU A 74 -10.53 1.12 -18.34
N LYS A 75 -9.94 0.92 -17.16
CA LYS A 75 -8.54 1.21 -16.91
C LYS A 75 -7.68 0.01 -17.35
N HIS A 76 -6.67 0.28 -18.16
CA HIS A 76 -5.72 -0.73 -18.62
C HIS A 76 -4.28 -0.27 -18.41
N TYR A 77 -3.38 -1.25 -18.38
CA TYR A 77 -1.94 -1.05 -18.28
C TYR A 77 -1.23 -1.81 -19.39
N ASP A 78 -0.29 -1.18 -20.07
CA ASP A 78 0.58 -1.85 -21.01
C ASP A 78 1.84 -2.36 -20.31
N CYS A 79 2.12 -3.65 -20.46
CA CYS A 79 3.36 -4.21 -19.92
C CYS A 79 4.57 -3.65 -20.68
N PRO A 80 5.55 -2.99 -20.02
CA PRO A 80 6.73 -2.42 -20.69
C PRO A 80 7.67 -3.49 -21.29
N ARG A 81 7.48 -4.78 -20.95
CA ARG A 81 8.32 -5.88 -21.42
C ARG A 81 7.78 -6.57 -22.67
N CYS A 82 6.46 -6.75 -22.77
CA CYS A 82 5.83 -7.47 -23.89
C CYS A 82 4.77 -6.65 -24.63
N SER A 83 4.50 -5.42 -24.19
CA SER A 83 3.52 -4.49 -24.78
C SER A 83 2.11 -5.06 -24.88
N GLN A 84 1.77 -6.03 -24.02
CA GLN A 84 0.41 -6.56 -23.90
C GLN A 84 -0.36 -5.74 -22.86
N SER A 85 -1.61 -5.41 -23.20
CA SER A 85 -2.56 -4.73 -22.31
C SER A 85 -3.09 -5.68 -21.25
N ILE A 86 -3.24 -5.17 -20.03
CA ILE A 86 -3.66 -5.88 -18.83
C ILE A 86 -4.75 -5.04 -18.16
N CYS A 87 -5.77 -5.69 -17.59
CA CYS A 87 -6.78 -4.95 -16.82
C CYS A 87 -6.18 -4.39 -15.52
N ALA A 88 -6.26 -3.07 -15.33
CA ALA A 88 -5.72 -2.40 -14.15
C ALA A 88 -6.49 -2.70 -12.85
N SER A 89 -7.73 -3.20 -12.96
CA SER A 89 -8.54 -3.58 -11.78
C SER A 89 -8.35 -5.04 -11.37
N CYS A 90 -8.14 -5.93 -12.34
CA CYS A 90 -8.02 -7.37 -12.12
C CYS A 90 -6.56 -7.85 -12.04
N PHE A 91 -5.60 -7.04 -12.53
CA PHE A 91 -4.19 -7.42 -12.66
C PHE A 91 -4.00 -8.73 -13.44
N SER A 92 -4.87 -8.93 -14.44
CA SER A 92 -4.98 -10.16 -15.23
C SER A 92 -5.27 -9.82 -16.68
N PHE A 93 -5.40 -10.85 -17.51
CA PHE A 93 -5.68 -10.75 -18.94
C PHE A 93 -6.75 -9.69 -19.23
N GLU A 94 -6.54 -8.93 -20.31
CA GLU A 94 -7.54 -7.99 -20.80
C GLU A 94 -8.84 -8.74 -21.13
N HIS A 95 -9.95 -8.27 -20.57
CA HIS A 95 -11.26 -8.89 -20.75
C HIS A 95 -12.18 -8.07 -21.68
N GLY A 96 -11.65 -7.02 -22.32
CA GLY A 96 -12.41 -6.10 -23.17
C GLY A 96 -13.67 -5.59 -22.45
N ARG A 97 -14.82 -5.60 -23.15
CA ARG A 97 -16.12 -5.15 -22.61
C ARG A 97 -16.76 -6.06 -21.56
N LEU A 98 -16.12 -7.17 -21.19
CA LEU A 98 -16.60 -7.97 -20.07
C LEU A 98 -16.25 -7.25 -18.77
N SER A 99 -17.18 -7.17 -17.83
CA SER A 99 -16.92 -6.51 -16.55
C SER A 99 -15.95 -7.31 -15.68
N CYS A 100 -15.09 -6.61 -14.95
CA CYS A 100 -14.17 -7.17 -13.95
C CYS A 100 -14.87 -8.08 -12.92
N LEU A 101 -16.17 -7.86 -12.70
CA LEU A 101 -17.02 -8.61 -11.76
C LEU A 101 -17.24 -10.08 -12.15
N ARG A 102 -16.93 -10.49 -13.38
CA ARG A 102 -17.06 -11.90 -13.81
C ARG A 102 -15.82 -12.76 -13.49
N PHE A 103 -14.74 -12.16 -13.00
CA PHE A 103 -13.47 -12.83 -12.74
C PHE A 103 -13.02 -12.78 -11.26
N TYR A 104 -13.96 -12.45 -10.35
CA TYR A 104 -13.82 -12.52 -8.89
C TYR A 104 -14.45 -13.79 -8.32
#